data_AF-U1MR61-F1
#
_entry.id   AF-U1MR61-F1
#
_cell.length_a   1.000
_cell.length_b   1.000
_cell.length_c   1.000
_cell.angle_alpha   90.00
_cell.angle_beta   90.00
_cell.angle_gamma   90.00
#
_symmetry.space_group_name_H-M   'P 1'
#
loop_
_entity.id
_entity.type
_entity.pdbx_description
1 polymer ?
#
loop_
_entity_poly.entity_id
_entity_poly.type
_entity_poly.pdbx_seq_one_letter_code
_entity_poly.pdbx_strand_id
1 'polypeptide(L)'
;LSPNETQSHTVLNEQSTEGNQTRYVMVDWQMATPGSKFGAPTVFYDAEPNVSRSDFLRTVYQFNQEGRFSGTTSIRTDRFYNSTMTRLYYYHGSARQPSPIVVDWENRRVQTNDGGSTTLAANPRGNQSTVRTFNSMREAEAFVANDTTAQLGGIGAYPTHRVEALDQYRLVHVNNQSASRSILRTTYRGAQAAGINPRTTVPPQPSYVKTFERVPGATIKGSNAPANSTVTAQVELTIPNKNSTFTYTQQAQTTDTGTFSMTVPYSTTEYDEYGPDNGYTDISVHANDSYTISSAPSFNESGYVVSYQANVSVPEGLVNGDESGAIDVELDRNAQELSIGGSSSSSVRDSDSSESDTATNNGASETSESSSTDSSSDSTDSSSNADSDSTAGDEGGSNSGSDSDSQSSLDPSIVDAGVKPVD
;
A
#
# COMPACT_ATOMS: atom_id res chain seq x y z
N LEU A 1 -2.29 16.80 -10.57
CA LEU A 1 -1.47 16.26 -9.44
C LEU A 1 -1.88 16.92 -8.12
N SER A 2 -3.19 17.04 -7.88
CA SER A 2 -3.73 17.81 -6.76
C SER A 2 -3.41 17.13 -5.41
N PRO A 3 -3.06 17.87 -4.35
CA PRO A 3 -2.68 17.30 -3.05
C PRO A 3 -3.88 16.84 -2.20
N ASN A 4 -5.10 17.26 -2.55
CA ASN A 4 -6.34 16.91 -1.86
C ASN A 4 -7.54 16.92 -2.82
N GLU A 5 -8.70 16.48 -2.33
CA GLU A 5 -9.93 16.40 -3.12
C GLU A 5 -10.49 17.77 -3.47
N THR A 6 -10.47 18.75 -2.55
CA THR A 6 -10.87 20.14 -2.82
C THR A 6 -10.16 20.70 -4.07
N GLN A 7 -8.83 20.61 -4.13
CA GLN A 7 -8.05 21.04 -5.30
C GLN A 7 -8.23 20.12 -6.52
N SER A 8 -8.74 18.89 -6.35
CA SER A 8 -9.16 18.04 -7.46
C SER A 8 -10.47 18.53 -8.07
N HIS A 9 -11.45 18.90 -7.23
CA HIS A 9 -12.73 19.45 -7.68
C HIS A 9 -12.57 20.85 -8.29
N THR A 10 -11.72 21.71 -7.72
CA THR A 10 -11.38 23.02 -8.30
C THR A 10 -10.85 22.87 -9.72
N VAL A 11 -9.80 22.05 -9.93
CA VAL A 11 -9.21 21.83 -11.27
C VAL A 11 -10.23 21.25 -12.25
N LEU A 12 -11.07 20.29 -11.83
CA LEU A 12 -12.13 19.76 -12.69
C LEU A 12 -13.15 20.85 -13.08
N ASN A 13 -13.60 21.67 -12.12
CA ASN A 13 -14.56 22.75 -12.34
C ASN A 13 -13.98 23.92 -13.17
N GLU A 14 -12.67 24.11 -13.17
CA GLU A 14 -11.96 25.11 -13.97
C GLU A 14 -11.67 24.63 -15.41
N GLN A 15 -11.58 23.31 -15.64
CA GLN A 15 -11.28 22.75 -16.97
C GLN A 15 -12.46 22.82 -17.95
N SER A 16 -13.71 22.67 -17.50
CA SER A 16 -14.90 22.89 -18.33
C SER A 16 -16.17 23.11 -17.50
N THR A 17 -17.22 23.63 -18.14
CA THR A 17 -18.57 23.80 -17.54
C THR A 17 -19.18 22.47 -17.09
N GLU A 18 -18.80 21.36 -17.72
CA GLU A 18 -19.22 20.00 -17.39
C GLU A 18 -18.22 19.30 -16.47
N GLY A 19 -17.08 19.91 -16.14
CA GLY A 19 -15.97 19.23 -15.46
C GLY A 19 -16.32 18.79 -14.03
N ASN A 20 -17.16 19.56 -13.31
CA ASN A 20 -17.72 19.13 -12.03
C ASN A 20 -18.74 17.96 -12.17
N GLN A 21 -19.15 17.58 -13.38
CA GLN A 21 -19.94 16.37 -13.66
C GLN A 21 -19.05 15.14 -13.96
N THR A 22 -17.71 15.25 -13.84
CA THR A 22 -16.79 14.12 -14.00
C THR A 22 -17.09 13.03 -12.97
N ARG A 23 -17.80 11.99 -13.40
CA ARG A 23 -18.20 10.83 -12.58
C ARG A 23 -17.14 9.72 -12.54
N TYR A 24 -16.29 9.59 -13.55
CA TYR A 24 -15.31 8.49 -13.62
C TYR A 24 -13.88 8.98 -13.85
N VAL A 25 -12.93 8.35 -13.16
CA VAL A 25 -11.49 8.59 -13.30
C VAL A 25 -10.78 7.25 -13.50
N MET A 26 -10.03 7.11 -14.59
CA MET A 26 -9.21 5.93 -14.86
C MET A 26 -7.74 6.27 -14.63
N VAL A 27 -7.04 5.46 -13.84
CA VAL A 27 -5.60 5.63 -13.57
C VAL A 27 -4.84 4.40 -14.02
N ASP A 28 -3.89 4.59 -14.91
CA ASP A 28 -3.00 3.55 -15.44
C ASP A 28 -1.68 3.46 -14.65
N TRP A 29 -1.02 2.30 -14.74
CA TRP A 29 0.25 2.07 -14.05
C TRP A 29 1.38 3.01 -14.49
N GLN A 30 1.38 3.47 -15.75
CA GLN A 30 2.40 4.40 -16.27
C GLN A 30 2.25 5.78 -15.64
N MET A 31 1.02 6.32 -15.58
CA MET A 31 0.70 7.56 -14.86
C MET A 31 1.15 7.50 -13.40
N ALA A 32 0.98 6.36 -12.73
CA ALA A 32 1.33 6.18 -11.33
C ALA A 32 2.80 5.78 -11.05
N THR A 33 3.67 5.66 -12.07
CA THR A 33 5.05 5.15 -11.91
C THR A 33 6.12 6.23 -12.20
N PRO A 34 6.98 6.59 -11.22
CA PRO A 34 8.04 7.61 -11.35
C PRO A 34 9.02 7.51 -12.53
N GLY A 35 9.29 6.30 -13.01
CA GLY A 35 10.13 6.01 -14.19
C GLY A 35 9.33 5.84 -15.49
N SER A 36 8.10 6.33 -15.52
CA SER A 36 7.18 6.31 -16.66
C SER A 36 6.44 7.66 -16.72
N LYS A 37 5.17 7.68 -17.14
CA LYS A 37 4.41 8.91 -17.40
C LYS A 37 4.18 9.83 -16.20
N PHE A 38 4.42 9.40 -14.95
CA PHE A 38 4.22 10.24 -13.74
C PHE A 38 4.85 11.64 -13.84
N GLY A 39 6.02 11.77 -14.47
CA GLY A 39 6.71 13.05 -14.61
C GLY A 39 6.10 14.01 -15.65
N ALA A 40 5.31 13.54 -16.61
CA ALA A 40 4.81 14.38 -17.69
C ALA A 40 3.76 15.42 -17.23
N PRO A 41 2.78 15.08 -16.36
CA PRO A 41 1.82 16.07 -15.85
C PRO A 41 2.42 17.22 -15.04
N THR A 42 3.69 17.17 -14.57
CA THR A 42 4.29 18.34 -13.89
C THR A 42 4.65 19.47 -14.87
N VAL A 43 4.77 19.18 -16.16
CA VAL A 43 5.03 20.18 -17.21
C VAL A 43 3.76 20.98 -17.55
N PHE A 44 2.59 20.43 -17.23
CA PHE A 44 1.27 21.00 -17.51
C PHE A 44 0.49 21.35 -16.23
N TYR A 45 1.17 21.44 -15.08
CA TYR A 45 0.53 21.77 -13.80
C TYR A 45 0.57 23.28 -13.57
N ASP A 46 -0.60 23.91 -13.69
CA ASP A 46 -0.84 25.35 -13.61
C ASP A 46 -1.50 25.78 -12.28
N ALA A 47 -2.24 24.87 -11.64
CA ALA A 47 -2.95 25.10 -10.37
C ALA A 47 -2.08 25.63 -9.21
N GLU A 48 -0.76 25.40 -9.23
CA GLU A 48 0.21 26.09 -8.37
C GLU A 48 1.45 26.47 -9.19
N PRO A 49 2.01 27.68 -9.05
CA PRO A 49 3.18 28.12 -9.81
C PRO A 49 4.46 27.40 -9.36
N ASN A 50 5.39 27.22 -10.31
CA ASN A 50 6.73 26.64 -10.12
C ASN A 50 6.79 25.16 -9.70
N VAL A 51 5.68 24.41 -9.80
CA VAL A 51 5.68 22.96 -9.54
C VAL A 51 6.48 22.21 -10.59
N SER A 52 7.34 21.28 -10.14
CA SER A 52 8.30 20.56 -10.94
C SER A 52 8.33 19.06 -10.62
N ARG A 53 9.01 18.25 -11.44
CA ARG A 53 9.23 16.81 -11.14
C ARG A 53 9.97 16.60 -9.80
N SER A 54 10.85 17.53 -9.44
CA SER A 54 11.64 17.52 -8.20
C SER A 54 10.79 17.53 -6.92
N ASP A 55 9.64 18.21 -6.95
CA ASP A 55 8.77 18.37 -5.79
C ASP A 55 8.07 17.06 -5.40
N PHE A 56 7.97 16.12 -6.36
CA PHE A 56 7.45 14.77 -6.16
C PHE A 56 8.56 13.72 -6.02
N LEU A 57 9.74 13.94 -6.64
CA LEU A 57 10.78 12.93 -6.81
C LEU A 57 12.20 13.48 -6.58
N ARG A 58 12.82 13.08 -5.46
CA ARG A 58 14.23 13.35 -5.15
C ARG A 58 15.11 12.28 -5.81
N THR A 59 16.01 12.68 -6.70
CA THR A 59 17.05 11.79 -7.23
C THR A 59 18.17 11.64 -6.21
N VAL A 60 18.58 10.40 -5.89
CA VAL A 60 19.78 10.10 -5.10
C VAL A 60 20.73 9.25 -5.93
N TYR A 61 21.97 9.70 -6.01
CA TYR A 61 23.05 9.09 -6.77
C TYR A 61 23.68 7.96 -5.95
N GLN A 62 24.01 6.85 -6.61
CA GLN A 62 24.56 5.67 -5.98
C GLN A 62 25.98 5.46 -6.50
N PHE A 63 26.93 5.27 -5.60
CA PHE A 63 28.35 5.10 -5.86
C PHE A 63 28.85 3.83 -5.17
N ASN A 64 29.72 3.08 -5.84
CA ASN A 64 30.31 1.87 -5.30
C ASN A 64 31.42 2.16 -4.26
N GLN A 65 31.97 1.11 -3.64
CA GLN A 65 33.04 1.23 -2.63
C GLN A 65 34.32 1.88 -3.17
N GLU A 66 34.58 1.76 -4.47
CA GLU A 66 35.69 2.41 -5.18
C GLU A 66 35.35 3.87 -5.58
N GLY A 67 34.25 4.42 -5.06
CA GLY A 67 33.83 5.80 -5.26
C GLY A 67 33.21 6.11 -6.63
N ARG A 68 33.18 5.15 -7.57
CA ARG A 68 32.66 5.31 -8.94
C ARG A 68 31.13 5.28 -8.96
N PHE A 69 30.52 6.01 -9.90
CA PHE A 69 29.07 6.03 -10.09
C PHE A 69 28.54 4.66 -10.51
N SER A 70 27.41 4.26 -9.90
CA SER A 70 26.79 2.93 -10.02
C SER A 70 25.29 3.01 -10.42
N GLY A 71 24.70 4.21 -10.44
CA GLY A 71 23.31 4.44 -10.84
C GLY A 71 22.62 5.51 -10.02
N THR A 72 21.31 5.66 -10.21
CA THR A 72 20.45 6.59 -9.45
C THR A 72 19.19 5.88 -8.98
N THR A 73 18.65 6.32 -7.85
CA THR A 73 17.28 5.99 -7.41
C THR A 73 16.43 7.26 -7.31
N SER A 74 15.10 7.11 -7.33
CA SER A 74 14.14 8.21 -7.14
C SER A 74 13.31 7.96 -5.88
N ILE A 75 13.55 8.77 -4.85
CA ILE A 75 12.78 8.77 -3.61
C ILE A 75 11.54 9.64 -3.81
N ARG A 76 10.39 9.15 -3.36
CA ARG A 76 9.08 9.81 -3.44
C ARG A 76 8.91 10.76 -2.25
N THR A 77 8.50 12.00 -2.50
CA THR A 77 8.21 12.97 -1.44
C THR A 77 6.79 12.81 -0.90
N ASP A 78 6.45 13.57 0.14
CA ASP A 78 5.06 13.68 0.64
C ASP A 78 4.07 14.12 -0.46
N ARG A 79 4.50 15.04 -1.33
CA ARG A 79 3.70 15.52 -2.47
C ARG A 79 3.40 14.43 -3.50
N PHE A 80 4.31 13.44 -3.67
CA PHE A 80 4.03 12.25 -4.47
C PHE A 80 2.89 11.42 -3.85
N TYR A 81 2.90 11.23 -2.53
CA TYR A 81 1.93 10.37 -1.86
C TYR A 81 0.56 11.02 -1.67
N ASN A 82 0.51 12.33 -1.41
CA ASN A 82 -0.74 13.08 -1.24
C ASN A 82 -1.44 13.38 -2.58
N SER A 83 -0.73 13.25 -3.71
CA SER A 83 -1.33 13.37 -5.05
C SER A 83 -2.53 12.43 -5.23
N THR A 84 -3.70 12.96 -5.60
CA THR A 84 -4.94 12.16 -5.78
C THR A 84 -4.73 10.93 -6.68
N MET A 85 -3.98 11.09 -7.77
CA MET A 85 -3.59 10.00 -8.69
C MET A 85 -2.85 8.84 -7.99
N THR A 86 -1.99 9.15 -7.02
CA THR A 86 -1.26 8.17 -6.20
C THR A 86 -2.19 7.54 -5.17
N ARG A 87 -3.03 8.34 -4.49
CA ARG A 87 -4.03 7.87 -3.51
C ARG A 87 -5.00 6.86 -4.12
N LEU A 88 -5.49 7.16 -5.33
CA LEU A 88 -6.28 6.25 -6.14
C LEU A 88 -5.48 4.98 -6.52
N TYR A 89 -4.35 5.11 -7.21
CA TYR A 89 -3.68 3.93 -7.79
C TYR A 89 -2.98 3.02 -6.77
N TYR A 90 -2.35 3.57 -5.72
CA TYR A 90 -1.60 2.78 -4.73
C TYR A 90 -2.47 2.29 -3.57
N TYR A 91 -3.50 3.05 -3.18
CA TYR A 91 -4.26 2.80 -1.95
C TYR A 91 -5.77 2.66 -2.18
N HIS A 92 -6.27 2.79 -3.41
CA HIS A 92 -7.70 2.73 -3.75
C HIS A 92 -8.56 3.77 -3.00
N GLY A 93 -7.96 4.93 -2.68
CA GLY A 93 -8.58 5.93 -1.81
C GLY A 93 -8.56 5.59 -0.31
N SER A 94 -8.03 4.44 0.11
CA SER A 94 -7.83 4.12 1.53
C SER A 94 -6.75 5.01 2.16
N ALA A 95 -6.91 5.38 3.43
CA ALA A 95 -5.83 6.02 4.20
C ALA A 95 -4.61 5.09 4.32
N ARG A 96 -3.41 5.67 4.31
CA ARG A 96 -2.16 4.91 4.40
C ARG A 96 -1.27 5.46 5.50
N GLN A 97 -1.07 4.68 6.55
CA GLN A 97 -0.04 4.96 7.56
C GLN A 97 1.36 4.73 6.97
N PRO A 98 2.39 5.46 7.47
CA PRO A 98 3.78 5.19 7.14
C PRO A 98 4.24 3.85 7.74
N SER A 99 5.52 3.53 7.59
CA SER A 99 6.14 2.31 8.14
C SER A 99 7.54 2.64 8.66
N PRO A 100 8.12 1.86 9.59
CA PRO A 100 9.44 2.12 10.19
C PRO A 100 10.59 1.80 9.22
N ILE A 101 10.57 2.46 8.07
CA ILE A 101 11.53 2.38 6.97
C ILE A 101 11.97 3.81 6.69
N VAL A 102 13.28 4.06 6.69
CA VAL A 102 13.88 5.36 6.36
C VAL A 102 14.69 5.21 5.08
N VAL A 103 14.71 6.27 4.29
CA VAL A 103 15.67 6.48 3.21
C VAL A 103 16.68 7.54 3.64
N ASP A 104 17.94 7.22 3.48
CA ASP A 104 19.11 7.86 4.09
C ASP A 104 20.08 8.25 2.95
N TRP A 105 20.64 9.45 2.97
CA TRP A 105 21.58 9.96 1.96
C TRP A 105 22.59 10.94 2.57
N GLU A 106 23.69 11.23 1.87
CA GLU A 106 24.62 12.30 2.23
C GLU A 106 24.66 13.42 1.17
N ASN A 107 25.05 14.62 1.58
CA ASN A 107 25.35 15.73 0.65
C ASN A 107 26.79 15.60 0.12
N ARG A 108 26.97 14.85 -0.97
CA ARG A 108 28.28 14.62 -1.58
C ARG A 108 28.60 15.70 -2.62
N ARG A 109 29.73 16.39 -2.43
CA ARG A 109 30.30 17.27 -3.46
C ARG A 109 31.02 16.44 -4.53
N VAL A 110 30.78 16.76 -5.79
CA VAL A 110 31.46 16.18 -6.98
C VAL A 110 31.96 17.31 -7.88
N GLN A 111 32.96 17.04 -8.72
CA GLN A 111 33.37 17.96 -9.78
C GLN A 111 32.52 17.77 -11.04
N THR A 112 32.35 18.85 -11.80
CA THR A 112 31.59 18.90 -13.06
C THR A 112 32.53 19.07 -14.26
N ASN A 113 32.06 18.74 -15.47
CA ASN A 113 32.90 18.71 -16.69
C ASN A 113 33.50 20.06 -17.09
N ASP A 114 32.90 21.16 -16.64
CA ASP A 114 33.38 22.54 -16.78
C ASP A 114 34.51 22.91 -15.79
N GLY A 115 34.93 21.98 -14.92
CA GLY A 115 35.90 22.22 -13.85
C GLY A 115 35.28 22.81 -12.58
N GLY A 116 33.96 22.99 -12.55
CA GLY A 116 33.22 23.41 -11.36
C GLY A 116 33.07 22.30 -10.31
N SER A 117 32.24 22.58 -9.29
CA SER A 117 31.81 21.56 -8.33
C SER A 117 30.37 21.77 -7.91
N THR A 118 29.60 20.69 -7.85
CA THR A 118 28.20 20.70 -7.38
C THR A 118 28.02 19.77 -6.19
N THR A 119 26.97 19.99 -5.40
CA THR A 119 26.59 19.11 -4.29
C THR A 119 25.35 18.33 -4.70
N LEU A 120 25.40 17.01 -4.62
CA LEU A 120 24.29 16.11 -4.91
C LEU A 120 23.95 15.23 -3.70
N ALA A 121 22.72 14.74 -3.65
CA ALA A 121 22.33 13.72 -2.69
C ALA A 121 22.88 12.36 -3.16
N ALA A 122 23.73 11.72 -2.36
CA ALA A 122 24.36 10.45 -2.66
C ALA A 122 24.04 9.39 -1.59
N ASN A 123 24.25 8.10 -1.88
CA ASN A 123 24.18 7.08 -0.86
C ASN A 123 25.16 7.35 0.30
N PRO A 124 24.80 6.98 1.54
CA PRO A 124 25.72 7.03 2.68
C PRO A 124 27.00 6.23 2.44
N ARG A 125 28.09 6.61 3.11
CA ARG A 125 29.43 5.99 2.96
C ARG A 125 29.63 4.77 3.86
N GLY A 126 30.66 3.99 3.51
CA GLY A 126 31.06 2.82 4.28
C GLY A 126 30.00 1.72 4.22
N ASN A 127 29.62 1.18 5.38
CA ASN A 127 28.67 0.08 5.50
C ASN A 127 27.24 0.55 5.80
N GLN A 128 26.93 1.84 5.60
CA GLN A 128 25.57 2.37 5.70
C GLN A 128 24.78 2.10 4.41
N SER A 129 23.46 1.93 4.54
CA SER A 129 22.55 1.63 3.43
C SER A 129 21.67 2.83 3.13
N THR A 130 21.40 3.09 1.84
CA THR A 130 20.39 4.07 1.38
C THR A 130 19.00 3.79 1.98
N VAL A 131 18.69 2.53 2.33
CA VAL A 131 17.39 2.14 2.91
C VAL A 131 17.60 1.37 4.21
N ARG A 132 16.89 1.78 5.27
CA ARG A 132 17.08 1.28 6.63
C ARG A 132 15.73 0.98 7.28
N THR A 133 15.58 -0.22 7.85
CA THR A 133 14.37 -0.63 8.58
C THR A 133 14.64 -0.63 10.08
N PHE A 134 13.67 -0.17 10.86
CA PHE A 134 13.73 -0.04 12.32
C PHE A 134 12.65 -0.91 12.98
N ASN A 135 12.77 -1.15 14.28
CA ASN A 135 11.87 -2.03 15.02
C ASN A 135 10.55 -1.35 15.39
N SER A 136 10.50 -0.02 15.36
CA SER A 136 9.28 0.75 15.64
C SER A 136 9.27 2.10 14.92
N MET A 137 8.07 2.67 14.73
CA MET A 137 7.89 4.01 14.17
C MET A 137 8.70 5.06 14.94
N ARG A 138 8.61 5.05 16.29
CA ARG A 138 9.36 5.94 17.19
C ARG A 138 10.87 5.92 16.97
N GLU A 139 11.44 4.75 16.65
CA GLU A 139 12.87 4.58 16.40
C GLU A 139 13.28 5.20 15.05
N ALA A 140 12.46 5.02 14.01
CA ALA A 140 12.66 5.63 12.70
C ALA A 140 12.44 7.16 12.74
N GLU A 141 11.41 7.64 13.44
CA GLU A 141 11.13 9.05 13.69
C GLU A 141 12.28 9.73 14.43
N ALA A 142 12.80 9.11 15.50
CA ALA A 142 13.94 9.62 16.26
C ALA A 142 15.25 9.65 15.46
N PHE A 143 15.41 8.78 14.45
CA PHE A 143 16.53 8.87 13.51
C PHE A 143 16.36 10.06 12.55
N VAL A 144 15.21 10.19 11.87
CA VAL A 144 14.93 11.28 10.91
C VAL A 144 14.94 12.65 11.60
N ALA A 145 14.46 12.76 12.84
CA ALA A 145 14.48 14.00 13.61
C ALA A 145 15.90 14.54 13.90
N ASN A 146 16.93 13.68 13.84
CA ASN A 146 18.33 14.05 14.04
C ASN A 146 19.12 14.17 12.72
N ASP A 147 18.55 13.81 11.57
CA ASP A 147 19.26 13.79 10.28
C ASP A 147 18.45 14.51 9.17
N THR A 148 18.90 15.72 8.82
CA THR A 148 18.31 16.55 7.74
C THR A 148 18.45 15.95 6.33
N THR A 149 19.19 14.86 6.20
CA THR A 149 19.44 14.11 4.98
C THR A 149 18.85 12.68 5.03
N ALA A 150 17.88 12.46 5.92
CA ALA A 150 17.01 11.30 5.94
C ALA A 150 15.53 11.67 5.70
N GLN A 151 14.71 10.70 5.31
CA GLN A 151 13.24 10.81 5.34
C GLN A 151 12.58 9.45 5.60
N LEU A 152 11.43 9.43 6.27
CA LEU A 152 10.64 8.21 6.44
C LEU A 152 10.01 7.79 5.09
N GLY A 153 9.74 6.49 4.90
CA GLY A 153 9.00 5.97 3.75
C GLY A 153 9.73 6.14 2.41
N GLY A 154 9.19 6.99 1.53
CA GLY A 154 9.84 7.39 0.27
C GLY A 154 9.97 6.34 -0.84
N ILE A 155 9.65 5.07 -0.59
CA ILE A 155 9.78 3.96 -1.56
C ILE A 155 8.45 3.24 -1.75
N GLY A 156 8.14 2.86 -2.99
CA GLY A 156 7.02 1.96 -3.28
C GLY A 156 5.68 2.44 -2.72
N ALA A 157 5.04 1.62 -1.90
CA ALA A 157 3.75 1.89 -1.24
C ALA A 157 3.91 2.28 0.25
N TYR A 158 5.05 2.86 0.62
CA TYR A 158 5.41 3.28 1.98
C TYR A 158 5.55 4.81 2.03
N PRO A 159 4.52 5.54 2.51
CA PRO A 159 4.52 6.99 2.50
C PRO A 159 5.42 7.59 3.60
N THR A 160 5.77 8.86 3.39
CA THR A 160 6.57 9.71 4.29
C THR A 160 5.82 10.06 5.58
N HIS A 161 4.54 10.40 5.49
CA HIS A 161 3.63 10.59 6.63
C HIS A 161 2.32 9.80 6.41
N ARG A 162 1.32 9.98 7.28
CA ARG A 162 -0.03 9.46 7.05
C ARG A 162 -0.65 10.13 5.82
N VAL A 163 -1.02 9.33 4.83
CA VAL A 163 -1.84 9.75 3.69
C VAL A 163 -3.31 9.56 4.06
N GLU A 164 -4.13 10.57 3.75
CA GLU A 164 -5.55 10.56 4.11
C GLU A 164 -6.37 9.72 3.12
N ALA A 165 -7.51 9.18 3.60
CA ALA A 165 -8.48 8.54 2.72
C ALA A 165 -9.08 9.56 1.75
N LEU A 166 -9.59 9.10 0.61
CA LEU A 166 -10.45 9.88 -0.25
C LEU A 166 -11.89 9.71 0.22
N ASP A 167 -12.58 10.82 0.44
CA ASP A 167 -13.96 10.86 0.92
C ASP A 167 -14.95 10.57 -0.22
N GLN A 168 -14.57 10.93 -1.46
CA GLN A 168 -15.48 11.03 -2.61
C GLN A 168 -15.07 10.18 -3.81
N TYR A 169 -14.14 9.22 -3.66
CA TYR A 169 -13.75 8.31 -4.75
C TYR A 169 -13.68 6.85 -4.30
N ARG A 170 -14.45 5.99 -4.98
CA ARG A 170 -14.38 4.52 -4.82
C ARG A 170 -13.80 3.84 -6.05
N LEU A 171 -13.09 2.74 -5.84
CA LEU A 171 -12.71 1.79 -6.88
C LEU A 171 -13.94 1.00 -7.32
N VAL A 172 -14.34 1.08 -8.59
CA VAL A 172 -15.49 0.34 -9.12
C VAL A 172 -15.11 -0.77 -10.09
N HIS A 173 -13.96 -0.63 -10.77
CA HIS A 173 -13.44 -1.69 -11.64
C HIS A 173 -11.90 -1.73 -11.68
N VAL A 174 -11.36 -2.94 -11.86
CA VAL A 174 -9.93 -3.21 -11.98
C VAL A 174 -9.71 -4.10 -13.19
N ASN A 175 -8.85 -3.74 -14.14
CA ASN A 175 -8.69 -4.56 -15.35
C ASN A 175 -7.96 -5.90 -15.05
N ASN A 176 -8.29 -6.98 -15.75
CA ASN A 176 -7.74 -8.34 -15.47
C ASN A 176 -6.19 -8.41 -15.54
N GLN A 177 -5.54 -7.63 -16.41
CA GLN A 177 -4.09 -7.68 -16.63
C GLN A 177 -3.30 -7.08 -15.45
N SER A 178 -2.29 -7.80 -14.94
CA SER A 178 -1.42 -7.27 -13.87
C SER A 178 -0.22 -6.49 -14.42
N ALA A 179 -0.02 -5.27 -13.89
CA ALA A 179 1.11 -4.41 -14.22
C ALA A 179 2.44 -4.84 -13.54
N SER A 180 2.44 -5.89 -12.71
CA SER A 180 3.58 -6.34 -11.90
C SER A 180 4.92 -6.34 -12.65
N ARG A 181 4.97 -6.99 -13.82
CA ARG A 181 6.20 -7.16 -14.61
C ARG A 181 6.67 -5.85 -15.24
N SER A 182 5.73 -4.96 -15.57
CA SER A 182 5.98 -3.69 -16.25
C SER A 182 6.50 -2.65 -15.28
N ILE A 183 5.83 -2.49 -14.12
CA ILE A 183 6.31 -1.66 -13.01
C ILE A 183 7.69 -2.14 -12.56
N LEU A 184 7.86 -3.45 -12.32
CA LEU A 184 9.14 -4.02 -11.90
C LEU A 184 10.26 -3.73 -12.91
N ARG A 185 10.01 -3.87 -14.22
CA ARG A 185 11.01 -3.54 -15.26
C ARG A 185 11.42 -2.06 -15.20
N THR A 186 10.48 -1.16 -15.00
CA THR A 186 10.72 0.28 -14.87
C THR A 186 11.51 0.65 -13.61
N THR A 187 11.26 -0.01 -12.48
CA THR A 187 11.91 0.32 -11.19
C THR A 187 13.19 -0.46 -10.90
N TYR A 188 13.44 -1.58 -11.60
CA TYR A 188 14.50 -2.56 -11.29
C TYR A 188 15.88 -1.94 -11.06
N ARG A 189 16.36 -1.12 -12.00
CA ARG A 189 17.71 -0.52 -11.93
C ARG A 189 17.87 0.41 -10.74
N GLY A 190 16.87 1.23 -10.43
CA GLY A 190 16.91 2.15 -9.28
C GLY A 190 16.84 1.43 -7.94
N ALA A 191 16.09 0.33 -7.86
CA ALA A 191 16.07 -0.53 -6.68
C ALA A 191 17.41 -1.26 -6.47
N GLN A 192 17.98 -1.86 -7.52
CA GLN A 192 19.32 -2.47 -7.44
C GLN A 192 20.38 -1.46 -7.03
N ALA A 193 20.40 -0.26 -7.64
CA ALA A 193 21.37 0.78 -7.33
C ALA A 193 21.30 1.20 -5.85
N ALA A 194 20.10 1.26 -5.26
CA ALA A 194 19.89 1.61 -3.85
C ALA A 194 19.92 0.41 -2.88
N GLY A 195 20.33 -0.78 -3.31
CA GLY A 195 20.43 -1.98 -2.47
C GLY A 195 19.11 -2.58 -1.99
N ILE A 196 17.97 -2.13 -2.53
CA ILE A 196 16.63 -2.60 -2.13
C ILE A 196 16.17 -3.76 -3.00
N ASN A 197 15.45 -4.73 -2.40
CA ASN A 197 14.77 -5.79 -3.13
C ASN A 197 13.77 -5.18 -4.13
N PRO A 198 13.95 -5.35 -5.46
CA PRO A 198 13.13 -4.66 -6.45
C PRO A 198 11.62 -4.91 -6.33
N ARG A 199 11.19 -6.02 -5.71
CA ARG A 199 9.77 -6.32 -5.50
C ARG A 199 9.06 -5.32 -4.57
N THR A 200 9.75 -4.65 -3.64
CA THR A 200 9.13 -3.66 -2.73
C THR A 200 8.70 -2.37 -3.43
N THR A 201 9.18 -2.14 -4.66
CA THR A 201 8.80 -0.99 -5.48
C THR A 201 7.48 -1.21 -6.25
N VAL A 202 7.01 -2.45 -6.33
CA VAL A 202 5.73 -2.80 -6.95
C VAL A 202 4.61 -2.63 -5.90
N PRO A 203 3.53 -1.88 -6.19
CA PRO A 203 2.45 -1.67 -5.23
C PRO A 203 1.63 -2.95 -4.98
N PRO A 204 0.85 -3.00 -3.87
CA PRO A 204 -0.22 -3.99 -3.72
C PRO A 204 -1.23 -3.85 -4.87
N GLN A 205 -1.81 -4.99 -5.29
CA GLN A 205 -2.73 -5.09 -6.44
C GLN A 205 -2.31 -4.26 -7.67
N PRO A 206 -1.16 -4.57 -8.29
CA PRO A 206 -0.67 -3.87 -9.48
C PRO A 206 -1.47 -4.33 -10.71
N SER A 207 -2.40 -3.50 -11.17
CA SER A 207 -3.20 -3.70 -12.39
C SER A 207 -2.86 -2.66 -13.44
N TYR A 208 -3.07 -2.97 -14.73
CA TYR A 208 -2.74 -2.05 -15.82
C TYR A 208 -3.56 -0.76 -15.76
N VAL A 209 -4.86 -0.87 -15.49
CA VAL A 209 -5.81 0.23 -15.30
C VAL A 209 -6.70 -0.06 -14.09
N LYS A 210 -6.99 0.97 -13.31
CA LYS A 210 -7.99 1.00 -12.24
C LYS A 210 -9.00 2.11 -12.55
N THR A 211 -10.28 1.78 -12.51
CA THR A 211 -11.40 2.71 -12.75
C THR A 211 -12.06 3.05 -11.42
N PHE A 212 -12.18 4.34 -11.17
CA PHE A 212 -12.78 4.91 -9.98
C PHE A 212 -14.02 5.70 -10.36
N GLU A 213 -15.03 5.66 -9.48
CA GLU A 213 -16.19 6.53 -9.55
C GLU A 213 -16.04 7.63 -8.48
N ARG A 214 -16.35 8.86 -8.87
CA ARG A 214 -16.56 9.98 -7.96
C ARG A 214 -18.00 9.95 -7.47
N VAL A 215 -18.18 9.92 -6.16
CA VAL A 215 -19.47 9.82 -5.47
C VAL A 215 -19.59 10.91 -4.40
N PRO A 216 -20.80 11.36 -4.04
CA PRO A 216 -21.01 12.24 -2.88
C PRO A 216 -20.43 11.66 -1.58
N GLY A 217 -20.61 10.35 -1.37
CA GLY A 217 -20.16 9.62 -0.20
C GLY A 217 -21.14 9.69 0.97
N ALA A 218 -21.35 8.56 1.65
CA ALA A 218 -22.28 8.48 2.78
C ALA A 218 -21.66 9.13 4.02
N THR A 219 -22.43 9.97 4.72
CA THR A 219 -22.01 10.58 5.99
C THR A 219 -22.35 9.65 7.15
N ILE A 220 -21.33 9.22 7.90
CA ILE A 220 -21.48 8.52 9.19
C ILE A 220 -21.21 9.52 10.31
N LYS A 221 -22.11 9.60 11.27
CA LYS A 221 -21.95 10.36 12.53
C LYS A 221 -21.92 9.37 13.68
N GLY A 222 -21.12 9.63 14.71
CA GLY A 222 -21.14 8.75 15.86
C GLY A 222 -20.81 9.38 17.20
N SER A 223 -21.06 8.60 18.25
CA SER A 223 -21.05 9.00 19.65
C SER A 223 -20.38 7.95 20.55
N ASN A 224 -20.24 8.28 21.83
CA ASN A 224 -19.64 7.44 22.88
C ASN A 224 -18.18 6.99 22.59
N ALA A 225 -17.46 7.66 21.68
CA ALA A 225 -16.03 7.45 21.49
C ALA A 225 -15.22 8.20 22.58
N PRO A 226 -13.94 7.85 22.84
CA PRO A 226 -13.10 8.64 23.73
C PRO A 226 -12.95 10.08 23.21
N ALA A 227 -13.06 11.07 24.09
CA ALA A 227 -12.97 12.48 23.72
C ALA A 227 -11.56 12.88 23.22
N ASN A 228 -11.50 13.81 22.26
CA ASN A 228 -10.27 14.31 21.63
C ASN A 228 -9.33 13.20 21.13
N SER A 229 -9.88 12.16 20.51
CA SER A 229 -9.15 10.97 20.05
C SER A 229 -9.46 10.63 18.58
N THR A 230 -8.64 9.78 17.96
CA THR A 230 -8.88 9.33 16.59
C THR A 230 -9.70 8.04 16.58
N VAL A 231 -10.86 8.06 15.91
CA VAL A 231 -11.61 6.86 15.53
C VAL A 231 -11.23 6.44 14.11
N THR A 232 -11.27 5.14 13.85
CA THR A 232 -10.91 4.52 12.57
C THR A 232 -12.06 3.64 12.10
N ALA A 233 -12.58 3.92 10.90
CA ALA A 233 -13.55 3.07 10.22
C ALA A 233 -12.83 2.22 9.16
N GLN A 234 -13.09 0.92 9.16
CA GLN A 234 -12.48 -0.03 8.23
C GLN A 234 -13.53 -0.97 7.62
N VAL A 235 -13.35 -1.30 6.34
CA VAL A 235 -14.12 -2.33 5.65
C VAL A 235 -13.19 -3.11 4.71
N GLU A 236 -13.37 -4.42 4.59
CA GLU A 236 -12.68 -5.22 3.58
C GLU A 236 -13.50 -5.28 2.29
N LEU A 237 -12.86 -5.00 1.16
CA LEU A 237 -13.44 -4.93 -0.17
C LEU A 237 -12.80 -6.01 -1.06
N THR A 238 -13.62 -6.83 -1.72
CA THR A 238 -13.16 -7.86 -2.66
C THR A 238 -13.02 -7.30 -4.07
N ILE A 239 -11.96 -7.69 -4.76
CA ILE A 239 -11.76 -7.49 -6.20
C ILE A 239 -11.90 -8.88 -6.87
N PRO A 240 -13.11 -9.28 -7.34
CA PRO A 240 -13.43 -10.68 -7.67
C PRO A 240 -12.57 -11.22 -8.81
N ASN A 241 -12.39 -10.44 -9.88
CA ASN A 241 -11.59 -10.80 -11.05
C ASN A 241 -10.07 -10.89 -10.79
N LYS A 242 -9.63 -10.63 -9.54
CA LYS A 242 -8.26 -10.85 -9.06
C LYS A 242 -8.17 -11.92 -7.98
N ASN A 243 -9.30 -12.39 -7.46
CA ASN A 243 -9.39 -13.20 -6.24
C ASN A 243 -8.53 -12.62 -5.09
N SER A 244 -8.75 -11.34 -4.78
CA SER A 244 -7.95 -10.61 -3.78
C SER A 244 -8.75 -9.50 -3.10
N THR A 245 -8.49 -9.26 -1.82
CA THR A 245 -9.16 -8.22 -1.02
C THR A 245 -8.26 -7.03 -0.72
N PHE A 246 -8.83 -5.89 -0.32
CA PHE A 246 -8.10 -4.78 0.30
C PHE A 246 -8.95 -4.12 1.39
N THR A 247 -8.31 -3.54 2.39
CA THR A 247 -9.00 -2.78 3.45
C THR A 247 -9.08 -1.31 3.07
N TYR A 248 -10.30 -0.78 2.89
CA TYR A 248 -10.51 0.66 2.96
C TYR A 248 -10.47 1.10 4.42
N THR A 249 -9.82 2.23 4.71
CA THR A 249 -9.63 2.77 6.05
C THR A 249 -9.83 4.28 5.99
N GLN A 250 -10.75 4.78 6.82
CA GLN A 250 -11.06 6.19 7.04
C GLN A 250 -10.80 6.53 8.51
N GLN A 251 -10.50 7.79 8.83
CA GLN A 251 -10.34 8.24 10.22
C GLN A 251 -10.93 9.62 10.45
N ALA A 252 -11.50 9.85 11.63
CA ALA A 252 -11.93 11.16 12.10
C ALA A 252 -11.40 11.43 13.52
N GLN A 253 -11.28 12.70 13.86
CA GLN A 253 -11.06 13.11 15.25
C GLN A 253 -12.40 13.28 15.95
N THR A 254 -12.47 12.87 17.21
CA THR A 254 -13.63 13.10 18.08
C THR A 254 -13.56 14.46 18.75
N THR A 255 -14.72 15.00 19.10
CA THR A 255 -14.89 16.20 19.91
C THR A 255 -14.49 15.96 21.38
N ASP A 256 -14.53 17.03 22.18
CA ASP A 256 -14.49 16.99 23.64
C ASP A 256 -15.64 16.17 24.28
N THR A 257 -16.75 15.98 23.56
CA THR A 257 -17.90 15.16 23.96
C THR A 257 -17.86 13.72 23.42
N GLY A 258 -16.80 13.32 22.72
CA GLY A 258 -16.68 11.95 22.18
C GLY A 258 -17.55 11.69 20.94
N THR A 259 -18.01 12.73 20.27
CA THR A 259 -18.74 12.63 18.98
C THR A 259 -17.82 12.82 17.78
N PHE A 260 -18.17 12.24 16.63
CA PHE A 260 -17.40 12.39 15.38
C PHE A 260 -18.32 12.39 14.15
N SER A 261 -17.78 12.78 13.00
CA SER A 261 -18.41 12.63 11.69
C SER A 261 -17.34 12.29 10.65
N MET A 262 -17.67 11.44 9.67
CA MET A 262 -16.81 11.12 8.52
C MET A 262 -17.63 10.79 7.28
N THR A 263 -17.04 10.95 6.11
CA THR A 263 -17.62 10.54 4.83
C THR A 263 -16.94 9.24 4.36
N VAL A 264 -17.70 8.32 3.75
CA VAL A 264 -17.17 7.10 3.14
C VAL A 264 -17.70 6.91 1.69
N PRO A 265 -16.82 6.57 0.71
CA PRO A 265 -17.22 6.41 -0.69
C PRO A 265 -17.61 4.97 -1.09
N TYR A 266 -17.47 3.99 -0.19
CA TYR A 266 -17.88 2.61 -0.43
C TYR A 266 -19.15 2.29 0.38
N SER A 267 -20.07 1.58 -0.26
CA SER A 267 -21.25 0.99 0.34
C SER A 267 -20.95 -0.39 0.92
N THR A 268 -21.91 -0.96 1.65
CA THR A 268 -21.88 -2.35 2.10
C THR A 268 -23.19 -3.10 1.84
N THR A 269 -24.28 -2.42 1.49
CA THR A 269 -25.62 -3.00 1.24
C THR A 269 -26.28 -2.43 -0.02
N GLU A 270 -27.40 -3.03 -0.44
CA GLU A 270 -28.31 -2.58 -1.50
C GLU A 270 -27.74 -2.48 -2.94
N TYR A 271 -26.62 -3.12 -3.24
CA TYR A 271 -26.04 -3.15 -4.61
C TYR A 271 -27.04 -3.54 -5.71
N ASP A 272 -27.97 -4.47 -5.41
CA ASP A 272 -28.97 -4.97 -6.37
C ASP A 272 -29.98 -3.90 -6.82
N GLU A 273 -30.29 -2.91 -5.96
CA GLU A 273 -31.21 -1.82 -6.27
C GLU A 273 -30.55 -0.73 -7.11
N TYR A 274 -29.22 -0.60 -6.99
CA TYR A 274 -28.41 0.44 -7.62
C TYR A 274 -27.45 -0.15 -8.68
N GLY A 275 -27.95 -1.08 -9.50
CA GLY A 275 -27.23 -1.67 -10.64
C GLY A 275 -27.46 -0.96 -11.99
N PRO A 276 -26.78 -1.41 -13.06
CA PRO A 276 -26.88 -0.83 -14.41
C PRO A 276 -28.28 -0.81 -15.02
N ASP A 277 -29.12 -1.81 -14.71
CA ASP A 277 -30.52 -1.88 -15.20
C ASP A 277 -31.38 -0.71 -14.70
N ASN A 278 -31.01 -0.11 -13.56
CA ASN A 278 -31.63 1.08 -12.98
C ASN A 278 -30.85 2.38 -13.31
N GLY A 279 -29.82 2.32 -14.15
CA GLY A 279 -29.04 3.48 -14.60
C GLY A 279 -27.81 3.83 -13.76
N TYR A 280 -27.42 2.96 -12.83
CA TYR A 280 -26.28 3.14 -11.93
C TYR A 280 -25.01 2.42 -12.42
N THR A 281 -23.96 2.40 -11.60
CA THR A 281 -22.63 1.89 -11.95
C THR A 281 -22.57 0.37 -11.78
N ASP A 282 -21.90 -0.33 -12.69
CA ASP A 282 -21.47 -1.72 -12.48
C ASP A 282 -20.29 -1.75 -11.47
N ILE A 283 -20.62 -1.77 -10.17
CA ILE A 283 -19.65 -1.77 -9.08
C ILE A 283 -19.13 -3.20 -8.90
N SER A 284 -18.09 -3.57 -9.64
CA SER A 284 -17.46 -4.89 -9.53
C SER A 284 -16.59 -5.10 -8.26
N VAL A 285 -16.67 -4.19 -7.27
CA VAL A 285 -15.86 -4.19 -6.05
C VAL A 285 -16.78 -3.99 -4.84
N HIS A 286 -17.15 -5.08 -4.18
CA HIS A 286 -18.09 -5.09 -3.07
C HIS A 286 -17.38 -5.25 -1.72
N ALA A 287 -17.98 -4.71 -0.67
CA ALA A 287 -17.60 -5.00 0.71
C ALA A 287 -17.94 -6.45 1.10
N ASN A 288 -17.11 -7.05 1.94
CA ASN A 288 -17.31 -8.40 2.48
C ASN A 288 -18.24 -8.42 3.70
N ASP A 289 -18.34 -7.29 4.40
CA ASP A 289 -19.13 -7.09 5.62
C ASP A 289 -19.40 -5.57 5.81
N SER A 290 -20.07 -5.21 6.89
CA SER A 290 -20.28 -3.85 7.39
C SER A 290 -18.95 -3.16 7.75
N TYR A 291 -18.96 -1.82 7.81
CA TYR A 291 -17.84 -1.05 8.35
C TYR A 291 -17.68 -1.35 9.85
N THR A 292 -16.47 -1.75 10.27
CA THR A 292 -16.08 -1.74 11.69
C THR A 292 -15.48 -0.38 12.03
N ILE A 293 -16.08 0.36 12.97
CA ILE A 293 -15.56 1.62 13.51
C ILE A 293 -14.98 1.35 14.89
N SER A 294 -13.74 1.77 15.16
CA SER A 294 -13.10 1.57 16.46
C SER A 294 -12.23 2.75 16.92
N SER A 295 -12.07 2.90 18.23
CA SER A 295 -11.04 3.77 18.82
C SER A 295 -9.71 3.02 18.97
N ALA A 296 -8.60 3.74 19.07
CA ALA A 296 -7.38 3.16 19.63
C ALA A 296 -7.64 2.63 21.06
N PRO A 297 -7.05 1.49 21.46
CA PRO A 297 -7.18 0.97 22.82
C PRO A 297 -6.39 1.82 23.82
N SER A 298 -6.94 2.00 25.01
CA SER A 298 -6.32 2.75 26.11
C SER A 298 -6.34 1.95 27.42
N PHE A 299 -5.56 2.36 28.41
CA PHE A 299 -5.59 1.77 29.76
C PHE A 299 -6.41 2.65 30.70
N ASN A 300 -7.27 2.05 31.52
CA ASN A 300 -7.91 2.76 32.63
C ASN A 300 -7.09 2.66 33.93
N GLU A 301 -7.43 3.47 34.92
CA GLU A 301 -6.79 3.51 36.25
C GLU A 301 -6.85 2.16 37.00
N SER A 302 -7.77 1.28 36.60
CA SER A 302 -7.97 -0.06 37.19
C SER A 302 -7.16 -1.17 36.49
N GLY A 303 -6.32 -0.84 35.49
CA GLY A 303 -5.46 -1.80 34.79
C GLY A 303 -6.13 -2.56 33.63
N TYR A 304 -7.34 -2.17 33.21
CA TYR A 304 -8.05 -2.78 32.09
C TYR A 304 -7.64 -2.09 30.78
N VAL A 305 -7.50 -2.87 29.72
CA VAL A 305 -7.53 -2.36 28.34
C VAL A 305 -8.97 -2.03 28.00
N VAL A 306 -9.21 -0.81 27.50
CA VAL A 306 -10.52 -0.30 27.10
C VAL A 306 -10.46 0.03 25.61
N SER A 307 -11.45 -0.43 24.86
CA SER A 307 -11.66 -0.10 23.45
C SER A 307 -13.13 0.23 23.21
N TYR A 308 -13.39 1.01 22.17
CA TYR A 308 -14.74 1.38 21.76
C TYR A 308 -14.93 0.93 20.31
N GLN A 309 -16.02 0.23 20.00
CA GLN A 309 -16.27 -0.33 18.67
C GLN A 309 -17.77 -0.34 18.32
N ALA A 310 -18.09 -0.14 17.05
CA ALA A 310 -19.40 -0.44 16.47
C ALA A 310 -19.24 -1.01 15.06
N ASN A 311 -20.28 -1.70 14.57
CA ASN A 311 -20.39 -2.12 13.17
C ASN A 311 -21.55 -1.34 12.53
N VAL A 312 -21.36 -0.84 11.30
CA VAL A 312 -22.36 -0.04 10.58
C VAL A 312 -22.45 -0.44 9.10
N SER A 313 -23.66 -0.75 8.65
CA SER A 313 -23.95 -1.00 7.24
C SER A 313 -24.17 0.32 6.50
N VAL A 314 -23.73 0.41 5.25
CA VAL A 314 -23.78 1.64 4.44
C VAL A 314 -24.59 1.39 3.16
N PRO A 315 -25.85 1.86 3.10
CA PRO A 315 -26.66 1.96 1.88
C PRO A 315 -25.93 2.52 0.67
N GLU A 316 -26.13 1.91 -0.50
CA GLU A 316 -25.58 2.40 -1.77
C GLU A 316 -26.23 3.72 -2.19
N GLY A 317 -27.54 3.92 -1.95
CA GLY A 317 -28.24 5.18 -2.21
C GLY A 317 -27.66 6.38 -1.47
N LEU A 318 -27.20 6.19 -0.22
CA LEU A 318 -26.54 7.24 0.56
C LEU A 318 -25.11 7.53 0.07
N VAL A 319 -24.46 6.59 -0.62
CA VAL A 319 -23.12 6.77 -1.18
C VAL A 319 -23.20 7.49 -2.53
N ASN A 320 -24.07 7.04 -3.43
CA ASN A 320 -24.23 7.63 -4.76
C ASN A 320 -25.03 8.95 -4.77
N GLY A 321 -25.85 9.19 -3.73
CA GLY A 321 -26.57 10.44 -3.50
C GLY A 321 -28.00 10.50 -4.07
N ASP A 322 -28.58 9.35 -4.46
CA ASP A 322 -30.02 9.27 -4.74
C ASP A 322 -30.83 9.38 -3.42
N GLU A 323 -30.27 8.88 -2.32
CA GLU A 323 -30.78 9.10 -0.96
C GLU A 323 -30.03 10.22 -0.23
N SER A 324 -30.72 10.86 0.73
CA SER A 324 -30.15 11.91 1.56
C SER A 324 -30.30 11.61 3.05
N GLY A 325 -29.19 11.56 3.79
CA GLY A 325 -29.21 11.32 5.22
C GLY A 325 -27.82 11.34 5.85
N ALA A 326 -27.76 10.95 7.12
CA ALA A 326 -26.54 10.53 7.77
C ALA A 326 -26.84 9.28 8.61
N ILE A 327 -25.87 8.38 8.73
CA ILE A 327 -26.00 7.15 9.52
C ILE A 327 -25.45 7.45 10.91
N ASP A 328 -26.32 7.47 11.92
CA ASP A 328 -25.94 7.70 13.32
C ASP A 328 -25.55 6.36 13.99
N VAL A 329 -24.38 6.31 14.66
CA VAL A 329 -23.87 5.10 15.34
C VAL A 329 -23.24 5.39 16.70
N GLU A 330 -23.65 4.65 17.73
CA GLU A 330 -23.04 4.72 19.07
C GLU A 330 -22.02 3.59 19.25
N LEU A 331 -20.83 3.89 19.80
CA LEU A 331 -19.78 2.88 19.98
C LEU A 331 -19.94 2.13 21.32
N ASP A 332 -19.90 0.80 21.26
CA ASP A 332 -19.92 -0.07 22.43
C ASP A 332 -18.57 -0.07 23.15
N ARG A 333 -18.60 0.21 24.45
CA ARG A 333 -17.41 0.21 25.31
C ARG A 333 -17.05 -1.19 25.78
N ASN A 334 -16.00 -1.74 25.21
CA ASN A 334 -15.39 -3.00 25.60
C ASN A 334 -14.26 -2.76 26.62
N ALA A 335 -14.15 -3.62 27.64
CA ALA A 335 -13.06 -3.57 28.60
C ALA A 335 -12.61 -4.97 29.02
N GLN A 336 -11.30 -5.21 29.03
CA GLN A 336 -10.69 -6.52 29.32
C GLN A 336 -9.50 -6.34 30.28
N GLU A 337 -9.38 -7.23 31.26
CA GLU A 337 -8.27 -7.23 32.22
C GLU A 337 -6.98 -7.74 31.54
N LEU A 338 -5.86 -7.02 31.68
CA LEU A 338 -4.59 -7.42 31.07
C LEU A 338 -3.90 -8.54 31.88
N SER A 339 -4.29 -9.79 31.63
CA SER A 339 -3.64 -10.95 32.25
C SER A 339 -2.25 -11.20 31.67
N ILE A 340 -1.22 -10.61 32.29
CA ILE A 340 0.19 -10.91 32.01
C ILE A 340 0.55 -12.27 32.65
N GLY A 341 0.23 -13.35 31.94
CA GLY A 341 0.56 -14.72 32.37
C GLY A 341 2.06 -14.97 32.41
N GLY A 342 2.68 -14.83 33.59
CA GLY A 342 4.15 -14.72 33.65
C GLY A 342 4.86 -15.01 34.98
N SER A 343 4.34 -15.88 35.85
CA SER A 343 5.16 -16.58 36.88
C SER A 343 4.42 -17.72 37.58
N SER A 344 4.83 -18.95 37.30
CA SER A 344 4.58 -20.09 38.20
C SER A 344 5.50 -19.97 39.41
N SER A 345 4.99 -19.45 40.53
CA SER A 345 5.77 -19.35 41.77
C SER A 345 6.14 -20.75 42.27
N SER A 346 7.44 -21.02 42.39
CA SER A 346 7.97 -22.31 42.83
C SER A 346 7.71 -22.52 44.32
N SER A 347 6.54 -23.06 44.66
CA SER A 347 6.22 -23.47 46.02
C SER A 347 7.01 -24.74 46.37
N VAL A 348 8.19 -24.54 46.96
CA VAL A 348 8.99 -25.61 47.56
C VAL A 348 8.14 -26.39 48.56
N ARG A 349 8.15 -27.73 48.45
CA ARG A 349 7.69 -28.66 49.47
C ARG A 349 8.74 -29.77 49.57
N ASP A 350 9.45 -29.78 50.69
CA ASP A 350 10.42 -30.82 51.03
C ASP A 350 9.72 -32.12 51.47
N SER A 351 10.57 -33.15 51.67
CA SER A 351 10.30 -34.50 52.19
C SER A 351 9.44 -34.54 53.48
N ASP A 352 8.83 -35.67 53.89
CA ASP A 352 9.39 -37.04 53.91
C ASP A 352 8.32 -38.17 53.88
N SER A 353 8.81 -39.40 53.82
CA SER A 353 8.20 -40.74 53.87
C SER A 353 7.19 -40.97 55.02
N SER A 354 6.37 -42.04 55.06
CA SER A 354 6.47 -43.43 54.53
C SER A 354 5.03 -43.96 54.22
N GLU A 355 4.71 -45.19 53.77
CA GLU A 355 5.30 -46.53 53.92
C GLU A 355 5.24 -47.40 52.63
N SER A 356 5.76 -48.62 52.74
CA SER A 356 5.90 -49.64 51.68
C SER A 356 4.66 -50.53 51.55
N ASP A 357 4.41 -51.05 50.35
CA ASP A 357 3.90 -52.42 50.22
C ASP A 357 4.53 -53.16 49.02
N THR A 358 4.68 -54.48 49.12
CA THR A 358 5.60 -55.26 48.26
C THR A 358 4.91 -56.37 47.46
N ALA A 359 5.29 -56.51 46.18
CA ALA A 359 5.08 -57.74 45.41
C ALA A 359 6.12 -57.89 44.30
N THR A 360 7.01 -58.87 44.42
CA THR A 360 8.08 -59.18 43.45
C THR A 360 7.55 -60.06 42.32
N ASN A 361 8.08 -59.93 41.09
CA ASN A 361 8.60 -61.09 40.36
C ASN A 361 9.52 -60.75 39.16
N ASN A 362 10.44 -61.68 38.91
CA ASN A 362 11.45 -61.72 37.83
C ASN A 362 10.83 -61.63 36.41
N GLY A 363 11.55 -61.26 35.35
CA GLY A 363 12.97 -60.87 35.23
C GLY A 363 13.63 -61.39 33.94
N ALA A 364 14.75 -60.76 33.52
CA ALA A 364 15.68 -61.16 32.43
C ALA A 364 15.12 -61.19 30.98
N SER A 365 15.95 -61.10 29.92
CA SER A 365 17.19 -60.34 29.65
C SER A 365 17.47 -60.42 28.13
N GLU A 366 18.45 -59.67 27.62
CA GLU A 366 18.97 -59.66 26.23
C GLU A 366 17.96 -59.21 25.15
N THR A 367 18.17 -58.12 24.39
CA THR A 367 19.28 -57.77 23.47
C THR A 367 19.36 -58.69 22.23
N SER A 368 19.00 -58.13 21.08
CA SER A 368 19.50 -58.48 19.73
C SER A 368 19.04 -57.41 18.73
N GLU A 369 19.78 -57.26 17.63
CA GLU A 369 19.79 -56.04 16.81
C GLU A 369 19.18 -56.22 15.42
N SER A 370 18.85 -55.07 14.79
CA SER A 370 18.98 -54.78 13.36
C SER A 370 18.43 -55.76 12.31
N SER A 371 17.48 -55.28 11.49
CA SER A 371 17.81 -54.91 10.09
C SER A 371 16.64 -54.22 9.37
N SER A 372 16.98 -53.44 8.34
CA SER A 372 16.05 -52.59 7.58
C SER A 372 15.41 -53.31 6.39
N THR A 373 14.23 -52.86 5.98
CA THR A 373 13.81 -52.94 4.57
C THR A 373 13.04 -51.69 4.16
N ASP A 374 13.55 -51.00 3.14
CA ASP A 374 12.87 -49.95 2.39
C ASP A 374 12.24 -50.58 1.13
N SER A 375 11.11 -50.03 0.68
CA SER A 375 10.60 -50.16 -0.70
C SER A 375 9.48 -49.15 -0.95
N SER A 376 9.80 -48.13 -1.75
CA SER A 376 8.82 -47.24 -2.39
C SER A 376 8.37 -47.79 -3.76
N SER A 377 7.58 -47.00 -4.51
CA SER A 377 7.30 -47.10 -5.97
C SER A 377 6.21 -48.09 -6.45
N ASP A 378 5.55 -47.89 -7.61
CA ASP A 378 5.16 -46.68 -8.38
C ASP A 378 4.27 -47.09 -9.59
N SER A 379 3.50 -46.13 -10.18
CA SER A 379 3.06 -46.11 -11.61
C SER A 379 2.15 -47.26 -12.15
N THR A 380 1.51 -47.20 -13.34
CA THR A 380 1.37 -46.17 -14.41
C THR A 380 0.02 -46.28 -15.17
N ASP A 381 -0.51 -45.13 -15.61
CA ASP A 381 -0.91 -44.71 -16.98
C ASP A 381 -1.54 -45.66 -18.05
N SER A 382 -2.52 -45.12 -18.80
CA SER A 382 -2.73 -45.32 -20.27
C SER A 382 -3.82 -44.38 -20.84
N SER A 383 -3.86 -44.18 -22.17
CA SER A 383 -4.49 -43.01 -22.82
C SER A 383 -5.27 -43.29 -24.13
N SER A 384 -5.76 -42.19 -24.75
CA SER A 384 -6.14 -41.98 -26.18
C SER A 384 -7.57 -42.28 -26.69
N ASN A 385 -8.17 -41.31 -27.41
CA ASN A 385 -8.46 -41.40 -28.85
C ASN A 385 -8.91 -40.04 -29.48
N ALA A 386 -8.87 -39.94 -30.82
CA ALA A 386 -9.44 -38.86 -31.65
C ALA A 386 -10.70 -39.37 -32.42
N ASP A 387 -11.39 -38.71 -33.36
CA ASP A 387 -11.22 -37.47 -34.17
C ASP A 387 -12.65 -37.08 -34.71
N SER A 388 -13.01 -36.17 -35.64
CA SER A 388 -12.37 -35.19 -36.56
C SER A 388 -13.45 -34.26 -37.19
N ASP A 389 -13.05 -33.14 -37.83
CA ASP A 389 -13.79 -32.40 -38.90
C ASP A 389 -15.05 -31.59 -38.48
N SER A 390 -15.39 -30.37 -38.94
CA SER A 390 -14.77 -29.29 -39.76
C SER A 390 -15.53 -27.95 -39.44
N THR A 391 -15.40 -26.75 -40.04
CA THR A 391 -14.91 -26.25 -41.35
C THR A 391 -14.19 -24.88 -41.30
N ALA A 392 -13.64 -24.49 -42.44
CA ALA A 392 -12.93 -23.25 -42.79
C ALA A 392 -13.64 -21.89 -42.59
N GLY A 393 -12.82 -20.84 -42.45
CA GLY A 393 -13.16 -19.42 -42.63
C GLY A 393 -11.87 -18.59 -42.74
N ASP A 394 -11.54 -18.10 -43.94
CA ASP A 394 -10.26 -17.46 -44.29
C ASP A 394 -10.43 -15.95 -44.54
N GLU A 395 -9.63 -15.13 -43.86
CA GLU A 395 -9.14 -13.84 -44.38
C GLU A 395 -7.70 -13.58 -43.90
N GLY A 396 -6.76 -13.45 -44.85
CA GLY A 396 -5.36 -13.19 -44.56
C GLY A 396 -5.00 -11.71 -44.45
N GLY A 397 -4.24 -11.34 -43.41
CA GLY A 397 -3.65 -10.01 -43.24
C GLY A 397 -2.11 -10.10 -43.12
N SER A 398 -1.37 -9.56 -44.09
CA SER A 398 0.07 -9.79 -44.23
C SER A 398 0.92 -9.21 -43.08
N ASN A 399 1.74 -10.06 -42.46
CA ASN A 399 2.83 -9.62 -41.59
C ASN A 399 4.01 -9.06 -42.42
N SER A 400 4.22 -7.75 -42.37
CA SER A 400 5.43 -7.09 -42.86
C SER A 400 5.83 -6.03 -41.84
N GLY A 401 6.91 -6.26 -41.10
CA GLY A 401 7.23 -5.49 -39.90
C GLY A 401 8.02 -4.21 -40.13
N SER A 402 7.94 -3.31 -39.14
CA SER A 402 8.98 -2.32 -38.83
C SER A 402 8.88 -1.96 -37.35
N ASP A 403 9.70 -2.60 -36.50
CA ASP A 403 9.83 -2.21 -35.09
C ASP A 403 10.50 -0.83 -35.00
N SER A 404 9.70 0.22 -34.87
CA SER A 404 10.17 1.60 -34.68
C SER A 404 10.29 1.94 -33.19
N ASP A 405 11.48 1.68 -32.65
CA ASP A 405 11.88 2.01 -31.27
C ASP A 405 11.61 3.49 -30.93
N SER A 406 10.46 3.77 -30.34
CA SER A 406 10.03 5.12 -29.97
C SER A 406 10.45 5.43 -28.53
N GLN A 407 11.76 5.56 -28.30
CA GLN A 407 12.24 6.16 -27.05
C GLN A 407 11.83 7.62 -27.00
N SER A 408 10.90 7.95 -26.10
CA SER A 408 10.45 9.33 -25.86
C SER A 408 11.50 10.12 -25.09
N SER A 409 12.58 10.51 -25.77
CA SER A 409 13.64 11.37 -25.24
C SER A 409 13.14 12.81 -25.07
N LEU A 410 12.45 13.08 -23.96
CA LEU A 410 12.07 14.41 -23.51
C LEU A 410 12.66 14.69 -22.11
N ASP A 411 13.96 14.47 -21.96
CA ASP A 411 14.73 15.15 -20.92
C ASP A 411 14.90 16.63 -21.31
N PRO A 412 14.55 17.60 -20.44
CA PRO A 412 15.03 18.96 -20.61
C PRO A 412 16.54 18.96 -20.39
N SER A 413 17.30 19.48 -21.37
CA SER A 413 18.76 19.46 -21.49
C SER A 413 19.54 19.33 -20.17
N ILE A 414 19.87 18.09 -19.79
CA ILE A 414 20.76 17.79 -18.68
C ILE A 414 22.17 18.20 -19.10
N VAL A 415 22.86 18.97 -18.24
CA VAL A 415 24.27 19.33 -18.44
C VAL A 415 25.11 18.05 -18.33
N ASP A 416 25.76 17.65 -19.41
CA ASP A 416 26.62 16.46 -19.43
C ASP A 416 27.81 16.63 -18.48
N ALA A 417 27.73 15.93 -17.34
CA ALA A 417 28.77 15.80 -16.34
C ALA A 417 29.35 14.38 -16.33
N GLY A 418 29.72 13.86 -17.51
CA GLY A 418 30.45 12.60 -17.73
C GLY A 418 31.66 12.40 -16.81
N VAL A 419 31.41 11.81 -15.64
CA VAL A 419 32.37 11.58 -14.57
C VAL A 419 33.54 10.71 -15.04
N LYS A 420 34.78 11.23 -14.92
CA LYS A 420 36.00 10.44 -15.10
C LYS A 420 36.13 9.35 -14.02
N PRO A 421 36.61 8.14 -14.36
CA PRO A 421 37.31 7.32 -13.38
C PRO A 421 38.60 8.03 -12.94
N VAL A 422 39.01 7.79 -11.70
CA VAL A 422 40.30 8.24 -11.14
C VAL A 422 41.20 7.01 -11.05
N ASP A 423 42.44 7.15 -11.54
CA ASP A 423 43.53 6.17 -11.41
C ASP A 423 44.22 6.28 -10.02
#